data_AF-A0A838V5N9-F1
#
_entry.id   AF-A0A838V5N9-F1
#
_cell.length_a   1.000
_cell.length_b   1.000
_cell.length_c   1.000
_cell.angle_alpha   90.00
_cell.angle_beta   90.00
_cell.angle_gamma   90.00
#
_symmetry.space_group_name_H-M   'P 1'
#
loop_
_entity.id
_entity.type
_entity.pdbx_description
1 polymer ?
#
loop_
_entity_poly.entity_id
_entity_poly.type
_entity_poly.pdbx_seq_one_letter_code
_entity_poly.pdbx_strand_id
1 'polypeptide(L)'
;MRMTTRHRLLIAALVAASVAVSTAAPVADARSLAATHRCGSFLAEDSTFEGQTSYNRITVFNSQGLSCKTATAVIEGFWGPEGNITQHGGPSDAQSYYTITGFPGWRCTQGAGGGGCRRRHKLAAYSAVNA
;
A
#
# COMPACT_ATOMS: atom_id res chain seq x y z
N MET A 1 -24.57 -66.78 -2.28
CA MET A 1 -23.31 -67.21 -2.93
C MET A 1 -22.38 -66.01 -2.97
N ARG A 2 -21.39 -65.99 -2.08
CA ARG A 2 -19.95 -66.23 -2.34
C ARG A 2 -19.24 -65.09 -3.09
N MET A 3 -18.61 -64.28 -2.26
CA MET A 3 -17.34 -63.57 -2.39
C MET A 3 -16.34 -64.05 -3.45
N THR A 4 -15.48 -63.08 -3.80
CA THR A 4 -14.12 -63.12 -4.38
C THR A 4 -14.00 -63.12 -5.90
N THR A 5 -13.24 -62.15 -6.43
CA THR A 5 -11.91 -62.40 -7.03
C THR A 5 -11.20 -61.06 -7.29
N ARG A 6 -9.96 -60.93 -6.77
CA ARG A 6 -9.03 -59.80 -6.96
C ARG A 6 -8.33 -59.89 -8.35
N HIS A 7 -7.31 -59.06 -8.55
CA HIS A 7 -6.29 -59.05 -9.63
C HIS A 7 -6.70 -58.11 -10.79
N ARG A 8 -5.91 -57.12 -11.24
CA ARG A 8 -4.45 -57.02 -11.36
C ARG A 8 -3.97 -55.56 -11.28
N LEU A 9 -2.78 -55.38 -10.71
CA LEU A 9 -1.90 -54.21 -10.86
C LEU A 9 -1.54 -53.94 -12.33
N LEU A 10 -1.57 -52.67 -12.75
CA LEU A 10 -0.72 -52.08 -13.81
C LEU A 10 -0.45 -50.61 -13.42
N ILE A 11 0.72 -50.30 -12.87
CA ILE A 11 1.92 -49.77 -13.55
C ILE A 11 1.79 -48.27 -13.96
N ALA A 12 2.52 -47.46 -13.19
CA ALA A 12 3.36 -46.31 -13.55
C ALA A 12 2.79 -45.15 -14.41
N ALA A 13 2.82 -43.96 -13.81
CA ALA A 13 3.51 -42.82 -14.40
C ALA A 13 3.99 -41.89 -13.28
N LEU A 14 5.30 -41.88 -13.04
CA LEU A 14 5.98 -40.85 -12.26
C LEU A 14 5.85 -39.53 -13.03
N VAL A 15 4.90 -38.68 -12.66
CA VAL A 15 4.95 -37.27 -13.07
C VAL A 15 5.76 -36.56 -12.00
N ALA A 16 7.03 -36.32 -12.31
CA ALA A 16 7.86 -35.39 -11.55
C ALA A 16 7.21 -34.00 -11.67
N ALA A 17 6.35 -33.67 -10.71
CA ALA A 17 5.83 -32.32 -10.55
C ALA A 17 7.03 -31.45 -10.18
N SER A 18 7.50 -30.67 -11.16
CA SER A 18 8.45 -29.59 -10.95
C SER A 18 7.87 -28.68 -9.88
N VAL A 19 8.35 -28.80 -8.64
CA VAL A 19 8.12 -27.79 -7.63
C VAL A 19 8.90 -26.58 -8.10
N ALA A 20 8.26 -25.75 -8.93
CA ALA A 20 8.71 -24.38 -9.11
C ALA A 20 8.61 -23.77 -7.72
N VAL A 21 9.75 -23.73 -7.03
CA VAL A 21 9.92 -22.87 -5.87
C VAL A 21 9.74 -21.47 -6.43
N SER A 22 8.50 -20.99 -6.42
CA SER A 22 8.21 -19.58 -6.49
C SER A 22 8.95 -18.99 -5.32
N THR A 23 10.16 -18.47 -5.59
CA THR A 23 10.83 -17.55 -4.70
C THR A 23 9.84 -16.43 -4.52
N ALA A 24 9.12 -16.46 -3.39
CA ALA A 24 8.35 -15.33 -2.95
C ALA A 24 9.35 -14.17 -2.96
N ALA A 25 9.20 -13.29 -3.96
CA ALA A 25 9.89 -12.02 -3.94
C ALA A 25 9.62 -11.47 -2.55
N PRO A 26 10.65 -11.03 -1.80
CA PRO A 26 10.42 -10.48 -0.48
C PRO A 26 9.39 -9.38 -0.67
N VAL A 27 8.18 -9.64 -0.17
CA VAL A 27 7.15 -8.61 -0.02
C VAL A 27 7.90 -7.55 0.75
N ALA A 28 8.11 -6.40 0.14
CA ALA A 28 8.80 -5.30 0.76
C ALA A 28 8.07 -5.08 2.08
N ASP A 29 8.70 -5.59 3.14
CA ASP A 29 8.24 -5.54 4.50
C ASP A 29 7.85 -4.08 4.67
N ALA A 30 6.57 -3.84 4.95
CA ALA A 30 6.05 -2.54 5.33
C ALA A 30 6.61 -2.20 6.71
N ARG A 31 7.94 -2.27 6.85
CA ARG A 31 8.75 -1.55 7.78
C ARG A 31 8.34 -0.11 7.58
N SER A 32 7.36 0.25 8.41
CA SER A 32 7.15 1.57 8.95
C SER A 32 8.50 2.26 8.88
N LEU A 33 8.68 3.05 7.82
CA LEU A 33 9.82 3.93 7.76
C LEU A 33 9.56 4.86 8.92
N ALA A 34 10.26 4.59 10.03
CA ALA A 34 9.97 5.08 11.36
C ALA A 34 9.75 6.59 11.31
N ALA A 35 8.51 7.00 11.15
CA ALA A 35 8.11 8.37 11.21
C ALA A 35 7.99 8.66 12.71
N THR A 36 9.10 9.09 13.29
CA THR A 36 9.30 9.13 14.74
C THR A 36 8.61 10.31 15.39
N HIS A 37 8.27 11.35 14.62
CA HIS A 37 7.74 12.59 15.15
C HIS A 37 6.39 12.94 14.55
N ARG A 38 5.39 13.08 15.43
CA ARG A 38 4.02 13.48 15.08
C ARG A 38 3.96 14.99 14.87
N CYS A 39 3.46 15.41 13.72
CA CYS A 39 3.40 16.81 13.30
C CYS A 39 2.04 17.48 13.51
N GLY A 40 0.96 16.71 13.49
CA GLY A 40 -0.40 17.24 13.62
C GLY A 40 -1.43 16.31 12.99
N SER A 41 -2.65 16.81 12.81
CA SER A 41 -3.70 16.10 12.08
C SER A 41 -4.66 17.06 11.39
N PHE A 42 -5.26 16.63 10.28
CA PHE A 42 -6.32 17.34 9.57
C PHE A 42 -7.43 16.37 9.15
N LEU A 43 -8.58 16.89 8.73
CA LEU A 43 -9.66 16.08 8.15
C LEU A 43 -9.52 16.13 6.63
N ALA A 44 -9.59 14.97 5.99
CA ALA A 44 -9.65 14.83 4.55
C ALA A 44 -10.96 14.14 4.17
N GLU A 45 -11.57 14.59 3.09
CA GLU A 45 -12.71 13.89 2.50
C GLU A 45 -12.24 12.57 1.90
N ASP A 46 -12.94 11.49 2.23
CA ASP A 46 -12.79 10.19 1.61
C ASP A 46 -14.03 9.94 0.77
N SER A 47 -13.85 10.16 -0.52
CA SER A 47 -14.88 10.04 -1.53
C SER A 47 -15.14 8.56 -1.80
N THR A 48 -15.99 7.87 -1.05
CA THR A 48 -16.43 6.53 -1.50
C THR A 48 -17.88 6.14 -1.18
N PHE A 49 -18.43 5.49 -2.20
CA PHE A 49 -19.66 4.69 -2.29
C PHE A 49 -20.99 5.37 -1.92
N GLU A 50 -21.90 5.44 -2.90
CA GLU A 50 -23.31 5.85 -2.75
C GLU A 50 -23.60 7.33 -2.45
N GLY A 51 -22.67 8.24 -2.79
CA GLY A 51 -22.92 9.69 -2.71
C GLY A 51 -22.96 10.24 -1.28
N GLN A 52 -22.49 9.46 -0.30
CA GLN A 52 -22.21 9.94 1.05
C GLN A 52 -20.75 10.37 1.14
N THR A 53 -20.53 11.61 1.57
CA THR A 53 -19.19 12.10 1.91
C THR A 53 -18.80 11.53 3.27
N SER A 54 -17.68 10.81 3.32
CA SER A 54 -17.05 10.38 4.56
C SER A 54 -15.78 11.18 4.80
N TYR A 55 -15.31 11.25 6.05
CA TYR A 55 -14.09 11.96 6.40
C TYR A 55 -13.11 11.05 7.12
N ASN A 56 -11.85 11.14 6.73
CA ASN A 56 -10.74 10.57 7.45
C ASN A 56 -10.03 11.64 8.27
N ARG A 57 -9.70 11.31 9.53
CA ARG A 57 -8.71 12.05 10.31
C ARG A 57 -7.32 11.56 9.91
N ILE A 58 -6.59 12.43 9.23
CA ILE A 58 -5.22 12.19 8.78
C ILE A 58 -4.26 12.70 9.85
N THR A 59 -3.52 11.79 10.49
CA THR A 59 -2.43 12.16 11.41
C THR A 59 -1.10 12.10 10.68
N VAL A 60 -0.36 13.21 10.67
CA VAL A 60 0.90 13.36 9.93
C VAL A 60 2.10 13.10 10.82
N PHE A 61 3.07 12.39 10.27
CA PHE A 61 4.36 12.11 10.88
C PHE A 61 5.50 12.48 9.92
N ASN A 62 6.67 12.80 10.47
CA ASN A 62 7.88 13.04 9.69
C ASN A 62 9.04 12.15 10.14
N SER A 63 10.09 12.12 9.34
CA SER A 63 11.38 11.54 9.72
C SER A 63 12.55 12.26 9.04
N GLN A 64 13.77 11.95 9.46
CA GLN A 64 15.00 12.25 8.71
C GLN A 64 15.20 13.75 8.43
N GLY A 65 14.92 14.60 9.43
CA GLY A 65 15.14 16.05 9.36
C GLY A 65 14.16 16.81 8.45
N LEU A 66 13.08 16.18 8.02
CA LEU A 66 11.98 16.86 7.34
C LEU A 66 11.21 17.73 8.33
N SER A 67 10.94 19.00 7.99
CA SER A 67 10.14 19.86 8.88
C SER A 67 8.68 19.41 8.90
N CYS A 68 7.98 19.62 10.01
CA CYS A 68 6.55 19.33 10.08
C CYS A 68 5.74 20.14 9.07
N LYS A 69 6.11 21.40 8.82
CA LYS A 69 5.47 22.22 7.79
C LYS A 69 5.54 21.57 6.41
N THR A 70 6.71 21.07 6.01
CA THR A 70 6.86 20.39 4.71
C THR A 70 6.16 19.03 4.71
N ALA A 71 6.25 18.26 5.79
CA ALA A 71 5.57 16.98 5.89
C ALA A 71 4.06 17.13 5.73
N THR A 72 3.45 18.04 6.51
CA THR A 72 2.02 18.34 6.43
C THR A 72 1.62 18.81 5.04
N ALA A 73 2.33 19.78 4.45
CA ALA A 73 1.98 20.30 3.12
C ALA A 73 2.02 19.22 2.02
N VAL A 74 2.97 18.29 2.08
CA VAL A 74 3.04 17.17 1.13
C VAL A 74 1.87 16.19 1.33
N ILE A 75 1.52 15.86 2.59
CA ILE A 75 0.40 14.96 2.87
C ILE A 75 -0.95 15.62 2.52
N GLU A 76 -1.12 16.92 2.79
CA GLU A 76 -2.29 17.70 2.35
C GLU A 76 -2.39 17.75 0.83
N GLY A 77 -1.27 17.89 0.12
CA GLY A 77 -1.25 17.81 -1.34
C GLY A 77 -1.65 16.43 -1.87
N PHE A 78 -1.32 15.36 -1.14
CA PHE A 78 -1.69 13.99 -1.51
C PHE A 78 -3.17 13.69 -1.27
N TRP A 79 -3.71 14.12 -0.13
CA TRP A 79 -5.13 14.01 0.24
C TRP A 79 -6.00 15.14 -0.31
N GLY A 80 -5.42 16.01 -1.15
CA GLY A 80 -6.11 17.12 -1.78
C GLY A 80 -6.97 16.67 -2.96
N PRO A 81 -7.44 17.63 -3.79
CA PRO A 81 -8.25 17.32 -4.97
C PRO A 81 -7.56 16.31 -5.89
N GLU A 82 -8.30 15.31 -6.39
CA GLU A 82 -7.78 14.23 -7.24
C GLU A 82 -7.03 14.74 -8.48
N GLY A 83 -7.43 15.90 -9.03
CA GLY A 83 -6.76 16.52 -10.18
C GLY A 83 -5.30 16.93 -9.94
N ASN A 84 -4.83 16.90 -8.69
CA ASN A 84 -3.46 17.22 -8.31
C ASN A 84 -2.57 15.98 -8.14
N ILE A 85 -3.11 14.77 -8.24
CA ILE A 85 -2.35 13.53 -8.14
C ILE A 85 -2.35 12.76 -9.46
N THR A 86 -1.25 12.07 -9.74
CA THR A 86 -1.14 11.18 -10.90
C THR A 86 -0.68 9.82 -10.42
N GLN A 87 -1.48 8.78 -10.70
CA GLN A 87 -1.15 7.39 -10.40
C GLN A 87 -0.19 6.83 -11.46
N HIS A 88 0.75 6.01 -11.01
CA HIS A 88 1.70 5.27 -11.82
C HIS A 88 1.74 3.82 -11.35
N GLY A 89 2.00 2.87 -12.26
CA GLY A 89 2.09 1.45 -11.92
C GLY A 89 0.84 0.66 -12.29
N GLY A 90 0.43 -0.29 -11.44
CA GLY A 90 -0.70 -1.19 -11.67
C GLY A 90 -2.08 -0.58 -11.32
N PRO A 91 -3.17 -1.36 -11.42
CA PRO A 91 -4.55 -0.88 -11.19
C PRO A 91 -4.96 -0.77 -9.72
N SER A 92 -4.07 -1.03 -8.75
CA SER A 92 -4.41 -1.01 -7.32
C SER A 92 -3.37 -0.24 -6.52
N ASP A 93 -3.76 0.32 -5.38
CA ASP A 93 -2.88 1.08 -4.47
C ASP A 93 -1.60 0.30 -4.11
N ALA A 94 -1.72 -1.01 -3.91
CA ALA A 94 -0.59 -1.90 -3.59
C ALA A 94 0.43 -2.05 -4.74
N GLN A 95 0.01 -1.77 -5.97
CA GLN A 95 0.83 -1.87 -7.19
C GLN A 95 1.19 -0.50 -7.76
N SER A 96 0.82 0.58 -7.07
CA SER A 96 0.94 1.94 -7.57
C SER A 96 1.79 2.84 -6.69
N TYR A 97 2.25 3.92 -7.30
CA TYR A 97 2.70 5.10 -6.58
C TYR A 97 2.09 6.33 -7.24
N TYR A 98 2.06 7.43 -6.51
CA TYR A 98 1.45 8.67 -6.94
C TYR A 98 2.47 9.79 -6.94
N THR A 99 2.35 10.71 -7.88
CA THR A 99 3.06 11.99 -7.89
C THR A 99 2.08 13.12 -7.68
N ILE A 100 2.51 14.20 -7.01
CA ILE A 100 1.65 15.33 -6.68
C ILE A 100 2.12 16.57 -7.45
N THR A 101 1.20 17.24 -8.14
CA THR A 101 1.40 18.56 -8.74
C THR A 101 1.82 19.57 -7.66
N GLY A 102 2.87 20.34 -7.91
CA GLY A 102 3.44 21.29 -6.94
C GLY A 102 4.47 20.70 -5.97
N PHE A 103 4.64 19.37 -5.93
CA PHE A 103 5.67 18.70 -5.12
C PHE A 103 6.58 17.78 -5.96
N PRO A 104 7.37 18.33 -6.89
CA PRO A 104 8.22 17.54 -7.77
C PRO A 104 9.24 16.69 -7.00
N GLY A 105 9.42 15.46 -7.48
CA GLY A 105 10.35 14.47 -6.91
C GLY A 105 9.82 13.72 -5.67
N TRP A 106 8.61 14.02 -5.20
CA TRP A 106 7.92 13.20 -4.20
C TRP A 106 7.17 12.05 -4.87
N ARG A 107 7.24 10.87 -4.27
CA ARG A 107 6.47 9.68 -4.67
C ARG A 107 5.70 9.18 -3.45
N CYS A 108 4.40 9.08 -3.59
CA CYS A 108 3.50 8.66 -2.52
C CYS A 108 2.96 7.27 -2.77
N THR A 109 2.69 6.54 -1.70
CA THR A 109 2.03 5.24 -1.71
C THR A 109 1.01 5.21 -0.59
N GLN A 110 -0.07 4.46 -0.78
CA GLN A 110 -1.09 4.27 0.23
C GLN A 110 -1.47 2.80 0.36
N GLY A 111 -2.11 2.48 1.48
CA GLY A 111 -2.75 1.21 1.73
C GLY A 111 -3.79 1.37 2.83
N ALA A 112 -4.30 0.24 3.32
CA ALA A 112 -5.31 0.25 4.37
C ALA A 112 -4.83 1.01 5.62
N GLY A 113 -5.51 2.12 5.95
CA GLY A 113 -5.28 2.89 7.17
C GLY A 113 -4.07 3.83 7.17
N GLY A 114 -3.35 3.99 6.06
CA GLY A 114 -2.20 4.90 6.03
C GLY A 114 -1.37 4.86 4.76
N GLY A 115 -0.29 5.65 4.77
CA GLY A 115 0.61 5.77 3.64
C GLY A 115 1.76 6.73 3.90
N GLY A 116 2.44 7.11 2.82
CA GLY A 116 3.52 8.07 2.93
C GLY A 116 4.09 8.51 1.59
N CYS A 117 4.69 9.70 1.62
CA CYS A 117 5.37 10.33 0.50
C CYS A 117 6.85 10.39 0.77
N ARG A 118 7.66 9.92 -0.18
CA ARG A 118 9.12 9.89 -0.09
C ARG A 118 9.75 10.75 -1.17
N ARG A 119 10.83 11.45 -0.78
CA ARG A 119 11.76 12.11 -1.71
C ARG A 119 13.18 11.86 -1.24
N ARG A 120 13.92 11.03 -1.98
CA ARG A 120 15.25 10.53 -1.56
C ARG A 120 15.18 9.88 -0.17
N HIS A 121 15.92 10.40 0.80
CA HIS A 121 15.96 9.98 2.20
C HIS A 121 15.01 10.79 3.09
N LYS A 122 13.95 11.41 2.55
CA LYS A 122 12.96 12.13 3.35
C LYS A 122 11.62 11.45 3.21
N LEU A 123 10.90 11.35 4.32
CA LEU A 123 9.57 10.77 4.37
C LEU A 123 8.63 11.65 5.18
N ALA A 124 7.47 11.92 4.59
CA ALA A 124 6.26 12.31 5.28
C ALA A 124 5.33 11.09 5.29
N ALA A 125 4.88 10.65 6.46
CA ALA A 125 3.97 9.51 6.60
C ALA A 125 2.65 9.96 7.21
N TYR A 126 1.60 9.16 7.04
CA TYR A 126 0.33 9.42 7.68
C TYR A 126 -0.39 8.13 8.09
N SER A 127 -1.26 8.27 9.09
CA SER A 127 -2.32 7.31 9.40
C SER A 127 -3.67 7.96 9.13
N ALA A 128 -4.58 7.23 8.51
CA ALA A 128 -5.95 7.64 8.22
C ALA A 128 -6.91 6.78 9.05
N VAL A 129 -7.78 7.43 9.82
CA VAL A 129 -8.84 6.77 10.59
C VAL A 129 -10.16 7.45 10.28
N ASN A 130 -11.23 6.67 10.12
CA ASN A 130 -12.58 7.21 9.97
C ASN A 130 -12.90 8.16 11.13
N ALA A 131 -13.39 9.35 10.82
CA ALA A 131 -13.68 10.42 11.79
C ALA A 131 -15.16 10.50 12.15
#